data_AF-H0EFA8-F1
#
_entry.id   AF-H0EFA8-F1
#
_cell.length_a   1.000
_cell.length_b   1.000
_cell.length_c   1.000
_cell.angle_alpha   90.00
_cell.angle_beta   90.00
_cell.angle_gamma   90.00
#
_symmetry.space_group_name_H-M   'P 1'
#
loop_
_entity.id
_entity.type
_entity.pdbx_description
1 polymer ?
#
loop_
_entity_poly.entity_id
_entity_poly.type
_entity_poly.pdbx_seq_one_letter_code
_entity_poly.pdbx_strand_id
1 'polypeptide(L)'
;METVLIVEDDVDWDVNIKTQMQLISDNLRKLTDINNTDKSPYGQAWDVLWIGHCGEHTSVDTPRIEFSDATVPPRNTYTGWANKYMYNIDAGKRAIQIGVNPVCSFGYALTLKGAEKVLDWAGKGGNEAFDIRMLQGCQTKDLKCLVVNPEVMHHYQPPKELGYTSLVAESDGKGVAADEDKFEHVMETIGSSRPDLEAVQMERVYSVEI
;
A
#
# COMPACT_ATOMS: atom_id res chain seq x y z
N MET A 1 9.34 -18.32 -9.16
CA MET A 1 8.69 -17.14 -8.53
C MET A 1 8.09 -16.30 -9.63
N GLU A 2 6.80 -15.96 -9.55
CA GLU A 2 6.13 -15.12 -10.57
C GLU A 2 5.66 -13.77 -10.01
N THR A 3 5.80 -13.54 -8.70
CA THR A 3 5.50 -12.26 -8.04
C THR A 3 6.59 -11.89 -7.04
N VAL A 4 6.75 -10.59 -6.79
CA VAL A 4 7.60 -10.02 -5.73
C VAL A 4 6.79 -8.99 -4.94
N LEU A 5 6.99 -8.95 -3.62
CA LEU A 5 6.50 -7.87 -2.75
C LEU A 5 7.67 -6.94 -2.42
N ILE A 6 7.46 -5.65 -2.57
CA ILE A 6 8.40 -4.58 -2.28
C ILE A 6 7.75 -3.71 -1.19
N VAL A 7 8.50 -3.42 -0.13
CA VAL A 7 8.04 -2.61 0.99
C VAL A 7 9.16 -1.65 1.35
N GLU A 8 8.80 -0.38 1.60
CA GLU A 8 9.72 0.63 2.13
C GLU A 8 10.11 0.27 3.58
N ASP A 9 11.28 0.74 4.03
CA ASP A 9 11.86 0.35 5.32
C ASP A 9 11.23 1.03 6.53
N ASP A 10 10.46 2.09 6.31
CA ASP A 10 9.74 2.92 7.29
C ASP A 10 8.22 2.63 7.31
N VAL A 11 7.83 1.38 7.07
CA VAL A 11 6.43 0.96 6.95
C VAL A 11 5.99 0.11 8.14
N ASP A 12 4.81 0.43 8.67
CA ASP A 12 4.12 -0.40 9.65
C ASP A 12 3.07 -1.31 8.99
N TRP A 13 2.83 -2.46 9.61
CA TRP A 13 1.73 -3.37 9.30
C TRP A 13 1.16 -4.04 10.56
N ASP A 14 -0.03 -4.63 10.42
CA ASP A 14 -0.70 -5.38 11.48
C ASP A 14 -0.03 -6.74 11.73
N VAL A 15 0.06 -7.19 12.99
CA VAL A 15 0.53 -8.56 13.31
C VAL A 15 -0.30 -9.64 12.60
N ASN A 16 -1.53 -9.33 12.21
CA ASN A 16 -2.42 -10.16 11.41
C ASN A 16 -2.14 -10.09 9.90
N ILE A 17 -0.99 -9.55 9.45
CA ILE A 17 -0.66 -9.36 8.02
C ILE A 17 -0.83 -10.65 7.21
N LYS A 18 -0.53 -11.83 7.78
CA LYS A 18 -0.75 -13.11 7.09
C LYS A 18 -2.23 -13.35 6.77
N THR A 19 -3.11 -13.09 7.74
CA THR A 19 -4.56 -13.21 7.55
C THR A 19 -5.09 -12.15 6.58
N GLN A 20 -4.61 -10.91 6.70
CA GLN A 20 -4.97 -9.84 5.76
C GLN A 20 -4.56 -10.19 4.32
N MET A 21 -3.34 -10.69 4.13
CA MET A 21 -2.82 -11.08 2.82
C MET A 21 -3.55 -12.31 2.25
N GLN A 22 -4.02 -13.22 3.09
CA GLN A 22 -4.88 -14.33 2.67
C GLN A 22 -6.25 -13.83 2.19
N LEU A 23 -6.88 -12.90 2.93
CA LEU A 23 -8.14 -12.28 2.50
C LEU A 23 -7.96 -11.50 1.19
N ILE A 24 -6.84 -10.79 1.03
CA ILE A 24 -6.49 -10.10 -0.22
C ILE A 24 -6.37 -11.12 -1.36
N SER A 25 -5.59 -12.19 -1.17
CA SER A 25 -5.42 -13.28 -2.13
C SER A 25 -6.77 -13.83 -2.62
N ASP A 26 -7.65 -14.22 -1.69
CA ASP A 26 -8.95 -14.82 -2.02
C ASP A 26 -9.86 -13.88 -2.83
N ASN A 27 -9.86 -12.59 -2.50
CA ASN A 27 -10.73 -11.61 -3.18
C ASN A 27 -10.11 -11.08 -4.48
N LEU A 28 -8.78 -11.07 -4.58
CA LEU A 28 -8.08 -10.71 -5.81
C LEU A 28 -8.36 -11.75 -6.90
N ARG A 29 -8.28 -13.04 -6.55
CA ARG A 29 -8.64 -14.14 -7.45
C ARG A 29 -10.08 -14.06 -7.95
N LYS A 30 -11.02 -13.62 -7.10
CA LYS A 30 -12.42 -13.39 -7.49
C LYS A 30 -12.56 -12.20 -8.43
N LEU A 31 -11.93 -11.07 -8.11
CA LEU A 31 -12.01 -9.83 -8.92
C LEU A 31 -11.47 -10.04 -10.33
N THR A 32 -10.40 -10.83 -10.45
CA THR A 32 -9.70 -11.08 -11.72
C THR A 32 -10.19 -12.32 -12.47
N ASP A 33 -11.24 -12.97 -11.98
CA ASP A 33 -11.88 -14.17 -12.57
C ASP A 33 -10.87 -15.25 -12.97
N ILE A 34 -10.02 -15.63 -12.02
CA ILE A 34 -8.91 -16.55 -12.28
C ILE A 34 -9.41 -17.99 -12.44
N ASN A 35 -8.91 -18.66 -13.48
CA ASN A 35 -9.20 -20.06 -13.72
C ASN A 35 -8.71 -20.94 -12.54
N ASN A 36 -9.54 -21.91 -12.12
CA ASN A 36 -9.24 -22.87 -11.04
C ASN A 36 -7.95 -23.72 -11.25
N THR A 37 -7.43 -23.74 -12.47
CA THR A 37 -6.15 -24.40 -12.81
C THR A 37 -4.94 -23.56 -12.42
N ASP A 38 -5.06 -22.24 -12.34
CA ASP A 38 -4.00 -21.34 -11.88
C ASP A 38 -3.82 -21.50 -10.36
N LYS A 39 -2.60 -21.93 -9.98
CA LYS A 39 -2.21 -22.20 -8.59
C LYS A 39 -1.49 -21.03 -7.92
N SER A 40 -1.25 -19.92 -8.62
CA SER A 40 -0.63 -18.74 -8.03
C SER A 40 -1.56 -18.13 -6.97
N PRO A 41 -1.10 -17.87 -5.74
CA PRO A 41 -1.99 -17.42 -4.66
C PRO A 41 -2.69 -16.11 -5.04
N TYR A 42 -1.94 -15.14 -5.55
CA TYR A 42 -2.47 -13.83 -5.95
C TYR A 42 -2.87 -13.74 -7.41
N GLY A 43 -2.79 -14.80 -8.21
CA GLY A 43 -3.02 -14.68 -9.64
C GLY A 43 -1.94 -13.94 -10.42
N GLN A 44 -2.12 -13.88 -11.74
CA GLN A 44 -1.19 -13.19 -12.65
C GLN A 44 -1.88 -12.20 -13.61
N ALA A 45 -3.17 -11.92 -13.42
CA ALA A 45 -3.95 -11.07 -14.31
C ALA A 45 -3.74 -9.55 -14.10
N TRP A 46 -2.80 -9.17 -13.23
CA TRP A 46 -2.45 -7.80 -12.85
C TRP A 46 -0.94 -7.57 -13.00
N ASP A 47 -0.53 -6.30 -13.07
CA ASP A 47 0.86 -5.90 -13.19
C ASP A 47 1.39 -5.34 -11.86
N VAL A 48 0.63 -4.47 -11.20
CA VAL A 48 0.97 -3.87 -9.91
C VAL A 48 -0.19 -4.04 -8.93
N LEU A 49 0.12 -4.45 -7.69
CA LEU A 49 -0.84 -4.53 -6.59
C LEU A 49 -0.34 -3.63 -5.45
N TRP A 50 -1.01 -2.51 -5.21
CA TRP A 50 -0.74 -1.67 -4.04
C TRP A 50 -1.45 -2.22 -2.81
N ILE A 51 -0.67 -2.49 -1.78
CA ILE A 51 -1.15 -2.88 -0.45
C ILE A 51 -0.78 -1.87 0.64
N GLY A 52 0.11 -0.93 0.31
CA GLY A 52 0.48 0.24 1.10
C GLY A 52 0.67 1.47 0.22
N HIS A 53 -0.07 2.53 0.52
CA HIS A 53 -0.09 3.78 -0.23
C HIS A 53 -0.56 4.93 0.68
N CYS A 54 -0.27 6.17 0.31
CA CYS A 54 -0.80 7.33 1.03
C CYS A 54 -2.19 7.77 0.55
N GLY A 55 -2.63 7.25 -0.60
CA GLY A 55 -4.00 7.40 -1.03
C GLY A 55 -4.30 6.85 -2.41
N GLU A 56 -5.56 6.47 -2.56
CA GLU A 56 -6.17 6.05 -3.81
C GLU A 56 -7.61 6.61 -3.86
N HIS A 57 -8.03 7.04 -5.04
CA HIS A 57 -9.37 7.59 -5.21
C HIS A 57 -10.41 6.50 -5.47
N THR A 58 -11.37 6.32 -4.58
CA THR A 58 -12.53 5.45 -4.78
C THR A 58 -13.76 6.30 -5.08
N SER A 59 -14.37 6.09 -6.25
CA SER A 59 -15.67 6.67 -6.62
C SER A 59 -16.79 5.63 -6.55
N VAL A 60 -18.04 6.09 -6.73
CA VAL A 60 -19.22 5.21 -6.72
C VAL A 60 -19.16 4.16 -7.84
N ASP A 61 -18.57 4.52 -8.97
CA ASP A 61 -18.46 3.72 -10.18
C ASP A 61 -17.12 2.98 -10.31
N THR A 62 -16.19 3.16 -9.36
CA THR A 62 -14.90 2.44 -9.36
C THR A 62 -15.15 0.93 -9.25
N PRO A 63 -14.76 0.12 -10.26
CA PRO A 63 -14.93 -1.32 -10.21
C PRO A 63 -14.10 -1.92 -9.07
N ARG A 64 -14.77 -2.66 -8.18
CA ARG A 64 -14.16 -3.23 -6.97
C ARG A 64 -14.92 -4.44 -6.47
N ILE A 65 -14.26 -5.21 -5.61
CA ILE A 65 -14.88 -6.19 -4.73
C ILE A 65 -14.64 -5.78 -3.27
N GLU A 66 -15.68 -5.85 -2.45
CA GLU A 66 -15.60 -5.59 -1.01
C GLU A 66 -15.64 -6.88 -0.21
N PHE A 67 -14.90 -6.93 0.88
CA PHE A 67 -14.83 -8.09 1.76
C PHE A 67 -14.64 -7.66 3.21
N SER A 68 -15.18 -8.47 4.13
CA SER A 68 -15.07 -8.21 5.56
C SER A 68 -13.64 -8.43 6.05
N ASP A 69 -13.14 -7.51 6.87
CA ASP A 69 -11.85 -7.61 7.54
C ASP A 69 -11.94 -6.88 8.89
N ALA A 70 -11.78 -7.64 9.99
CA ALA A 70 -11.90 -7.14 11.35
C ALA A 70 -10.72 -6.24 11.79
N THR A 71 -9.63 -6.24 11.02
CA THR A 71 -8.43 -5.43 11.27
C THR A 71 -8.54 -4.01 10.71
N VAL A 72 -9.58 -3.71 9.92
CA VAL A 72 -9.79 -2.39 9.35
C VAL A 72 -9.96 -1.35 10.47
N PRO A 73 -9.14 -0.28 10.49
CA PRO A 73 -9.30 0.77 11.48
C PRO A 73 -10.64 1.48 11.29
N PRO A 74 -11.29 1.94 12.38
CA PRO A 74 -12.46 2.80 12.27
C PRO A 74 -12.17 4.03 11.40
N ARG A 75 -13.14 4.42 10.57
CA ARG A 75 -12.95 5.52 9.61
C ARG A 75 -12.57 6.87 10.26
N ASN A 76 -13.02 7.09 11.50
CA ASN A 76 -12.69 8.29 12.27
C ASN A 76 -11.26 8.28 12.85
N THR A 77 -10.59 7.13 12.89
CA THR A 77 -9.19 7.03 13.31
C THR A 77 -8.24 7.00 12.13
N TYR A 78 -8.71 6.61 10.93
CA TYR A 78 -7.91 6.64 9.70
C TYR A 78 -7.32 8.03 9.43
N THR A 79 -6.00 8.13 9.56
CA THR A 79 -5.21 9.33 9.33
C THR A 79 -4.68 9.34 7.91
N GLY A 80 -5.10 10.31 7.10
CA GLY A 80 -4.61 10.43 5.73
C GLY A 80 -5.53 11.28 4.86
N TRP A 81 -4.97 11.93 3.84
CA TRP A 81 -5.76 12.74 2.91
C TRP A 81 -6.77 11.90 2.11
N ALA A 82 -6.53 10.58 2.01
CA ALA A 82 -7.38 9.61 1.33
C ALA A 82 -8.70 9.29 2.06
N ASN A 83 -8.84 9.63 3.36
CA ASN A 83 -10.06 9.32 4.14
C ASN A 83 -11.35 9.83 3.45
N LYS A 84 -11.28 11.03 2.85
CA LYS A 84 -12.40 11.63 2.12
C LYS A 84 -12.70 10.98 0.76
N TYR A 85 -11.80 10.12 0.27
CA TYR A 85 -11.87 9.50 -1.06
C TYR A 85 -12.21 8.01 -1.01
N MET A 86 -12.55 7.44 0.15
CA MET A 86 -13.06 6.07 0.30
C MET A 86 -14.59 6.05 0.25
N TYR A 87 -15.18 6.40 -0.89
CA TYR A 87 -16.64 6.45 -1.05
C TYR A 87 -17.25 5.04 -1.11
N ASN A 88 -18.28 4.82 -0.28
CA ASN A 88 -19.06 3.58 -0.22
C ASN A 88 -18.21 2.31 0.04
N ILE A 89 -17.19 2.39 0.88
CA ILE A 89 -16.58 1.21 1.52
C ILE A 89 -17.15 1.16 2.94
N ASP A 90 -17.86 0.09 3.27
CA ASP A 90 -18.51 -0.06 4.58
C ASP A 90 -17.48 -0.19 5.72
N ALA A 91 -17.88 0.21 6.93
CA ALA A 91 -17.06 -0.01 8.11
C ALA A 91 -16.76 -1.50 8.31
N GLY A 92 -15.51 -1.83 8.66
CA GLY A 92 -15.06 -3.22 8.83
C GLY A 92 -14.92 -3.99 7.52
N LYS A 93 -14.88 -3.31 6.38
CA LYS A 93 -14.59 -3.90 5.08
C LYS A 93 -13.36 -3.27 4.44
N ARG A 94 -12.65 -4.08 3.66
CA ARG A 94 -11.71 -3.63 2.65
C ARG A 94 -12.30 -3.84 1.27
N ALA A 95 -11.73 -3.16 0.30
CA ALA A 95 -11.99 -3.30 -1.11
C ALA A 95 -10.70 -3.59 -1.86
N ILE A 96 -10.77 -4.44 -2.88
CA ILE A 96 -9.77 -4.49 -3.95
C ILE A 96 -10.40 -3.84 -5.16
N GLN A 97 -9.76 -2.81 -5.70
CA GLN A 97 -10.29 -2.04 -6.81
C GLN A 97 -9.31 -1.93 -7.96
N ILE A 98 -9.83 -1.62 -9.14
CA ILE A 98 -8.99 -1.19 -10.27
C ILE A 98 -8.41 0.19 -9.91
N GLY A 99 -7.09 0.29 -9.96
CA GLY A 99 -6.36 1.51 -9.59
C GLY A 99 -6.62 2.65 -10.55
N VAL A 100 -6.94 3.83 -10.00
CA VAL A 100 -7.16 5.07 -10.76
C VAL A 100 -6.06 6.09 -10.47
N ASN A 101 -5.68 6.26 -9.21
CA ASN A 101 -4.74 7.27 -8.78
C ASN A 101 -3.92 6.86 -7.52
N PRO A 102 -3.31 5.66 -7.47
CA PRO A 102 -2.54 5.24 -6.31
C PRO A 102 -1.25 6.06 -6.19
N VAL A 103 -1.01 6.67 -5.02
CA VAL A 103 0.19 7.50 -4.75
C VAL A 103 0.97 6.91 -3.59
N CYS A 104 2.29 7.15 -3.56
CA CYS A 104 3.25 6.52 -2.67
C CYS A 104 3.46 5.02 -2.96
N SER A 105 4.60 4.49 -2.51
CA SER A 105 5.04 3.13 -2.77
C SER A 105 5.37 2.33 -1.49
N PHE A 106 4.73 2.70 -0.37
CA PHE A 106 4.96 2.08 0.95
C PHE A 106 4.97 0.55 0.88
N GLY A 107 3.99 -0.04 0.19
CA GLY A 107 3.96 -1.49 -0.04
C GLY A 107 3.27 -1.83 -1.35
N TYR A 108 3.99 -2.47 -2.27
CA TYR A 108 3.42 -2.90 -3.54
C TYR A 108 4.04 -4.19 -4.03
N ALA A 109 3.21 -5.01 -4.68
CA ALA A 109 3.66 -6.23 -5.33
C ALA A 109 3.65 -6.06 -6.85
N LEU A 110 4.49 -6.85 -7.51
CA LEU A 110 4.59 -6.93 -8.97
C LEU A 110 4.51 -8.39 -9.40
N THR A 111 3.80 -8.67 -10.49
CA THR A 111 4.06 -9.90 -11.25
C THR A 111 5.36 -9.77 -12.02
N LEU A 112 5.95 -10.88 -12.49
CA LEU A 112 7.17 -10.85 -13.32
C LEU A 112 6.96 -9.95 -14.56
N LYS A 113 5.83 -10.12 -15.25
CA LYS A 113 5.44 -9.26 -16.39
C LYS A 113 5.20 -7.82 -15.96
N GLY A 114 4.61 -7.62 -14.78
CA GLY A 114 4.44 -6.30 -14.19
C GLY A 114 5.77 -5.60 -13.95
N ALA A 115 6.77 -6.30 -13.43
CA ALA A 115 8.11 -5.76 -13.21
C ALA A 115 8.80 -5.35 -14.52
N GLU A 116 8.69 -6.16 -15.58
CA GLU A 116 9.20 -5.79 -16.91
C GLU A 116 8.55 -4.51 -17.44
N LYS A 117 7.22 -4.38 -17.30
CA LYS A 117 6.50 -3.17 -17.71
C LYS A 117 6.85 -1.96 -16.84
N VAL A 118 6.98 -2.12 -15.53
CA VAL A 118 7.38 -1.03 -14.62
C VAL A 118 8.78 -0.54 -14.97
N LEU A 119 9.72 -1.44 -15.31
CA LEU A 119 11.04 -1.04 -15.80
C LEU A 119 10.95 -0.24 -17.12
N ASP A 120 10.08 -0.65 -18.05
CA ASP A 120 9.89 0.08 -19.30
C ASP A 120 9.19 1.45 -19.10
N TRP A 121 8.28 1.52 -18.14
CA TRP A 121 7.43 2.69 -17.90
C TRP A 121 8.06 3.72 -16.96
N ALA A 122 8.46 3.29 -15.77
CA ALA A 122 9.03 4.14 -14.71
C ALA A 122 10.56 4.10 -14.70
N GLY A 123 11.19 3.00 -15.15
CA GLY A 123 12.65 2.82 -15.11
C GLY A 123 13.44 3.69 -16.09
N LYS A 124 12.81 4.24 -17.13
CA LYS A 124 13.45 5.16 -18.08
C LYS A 124 13.77 6.54 -17.48
N GLY A 125 13.23 6.84 -16.29
CA GLY A 125 13.23 8.18 -15.73
C GLY A 125 12.38 9.14 -16.56
N GLY A 126 11.91 10.24 -15.95
CA GLY A 126 10.98 11.11 -16.65
C GLY A 126 10.56 12.38 -15.94
N ASN A 127 11.49 13.07 -15.28
CA ASN A 127 11.23 14.33 -14.57
C ASN A 127 10.05 14.27 -13.58
N GLU A 128 9.69 13.08 -13.10
CA GLU A 128 8.63 12.85 -12.12
C GLU A 128 9.10 11.80 -11.12
N ALA A 129 8.47 11.78 -9.95
CA ALA A 129 8.70 10.76 -8.95
C ALA A 129 8.27 9.36 -9.44
N PHE A 130 8.91 8.32 -8.89
CA PHE A 130 8.73 6.94 -9.32
C PHE A 130 7.28 6.47 -9.18
N ASP A 131 6.64 6.74 -8.04
CA ASP A 131 5.25 6.44 -7.74
C ASP A 131 4.28 7.15 -8.69
N ILE A 132 4.53 8.43 -8.98
CA ILE A 132 3.76 9.22 -9.95
C ILE A 132 3.87 8.63 -11.36
N ARG A 133 5.05 8.14 -11.75
CA ARG A 133 5.20 7.44 -13.05
C ARG A 133 4.41 6.14 -13.08
N MET A 134 4.42 5.34 -12.01
CA MET A 134 3.61 4.12 -11.95
C MET A 134 2.11 4.42 -12.00
N LEU A 135 1.64 5.43 -11.24
CA LEU A 135 0.27 5.94 -11.27
C LEU A 135 -0.16 6.31 -12.70
N GLN A 136 0.68 7.03 -13.44
CA GLN A 136 0.38 7.41 -14.82
C GLN A 136 0.17 6.17 -15.69
N GLY A 137 0.97 5.11 -15.49
CA GLY A 137 0.81 3.84 -16.20
C GLY A 137 -0.53 3.14 -15.89
N CYS A 138 -1.03 3.28 -14.65
CA CYS A 138 -2.38 2.83 -14.30
C CYS A 138 -3.47 3.61 -15.05
N GLN A 139 -3.34 4.94 -15.10
CA GLN A 139 -4.29 5.83 -15.76
C GLN A 139 -4.37 5.62 -17.27
N THR A 140 -3.23 5.41 -17.91
CA THR A 140 -3.14 5.14 -19.36
C THR A 140 -3.42 3.68 -19.71
N LYS A 141 -3.57 2.81 -18.70
CA LYS A 141 -3.80 1.35 -18.82
C LYS A 141 -2.63 0.57 -19.43
N ASP A 142 -1.44 1.17 -19.46
CA ASP A 142 -0.18 0.47 -19.77
C ASP A 142 0.20 -0.51 -18.64
N LEU A 143 -0.22 -0.19 -17.41
CA LEU A 143 -0.16 -1.06 -16.24
C LEU A 143 -1.58 -1.44 -15.78
N LYS A 144 -1.80 -2.73 -15.54
CA LYS A 144 -3.00 -3.25 -14.87
C LYS A 144 -2.82 -3.15 -13.36
N CYS A 145 -3.33 -2.07 -12.78
CA CYS A 145 -3.15 -1.79 -11.37
C CYS A 145 -4.35 -2.24 -10.54
N LEU A 146 -4.07 -2.92 -9.44
CA LEU A 146 -5.02 -3.22 -8.38
C LEU A 146 -4.59 -2.52 -7.10
N VAL A 147 -5.56 -2.07 -6.30
CA VAL A 147 -5.30 -1.33 -5.07
C VAL A 147 -6.20 -1.84 -3.96
N VAL A 148 -5.63 -2.04 -2.76
CA VAL A 148 -6.35 -2.44 -1.55
C VAL A 148 -6.68 -1.20 -0.72
N ASN A 149 -7.98 -0.97 -0.46
CA ASN A 149 -8.50 0.16 0.33
C ASN A 149 -9.40 -0.30 1.49
N PRO A 150 -9.21 0.17 2.73
CA PRO A 150 -8.00 0.81 3.23
C PRO A 150 -6.77 -0.09 3.05
N GLU A 151 -5.59 0.51 3.02
CA GLU A 151 -4.31 -0.17 2.90
C GLU A 151 -3.96 -1.03 4.12
N VAL A 152 -3.13 -2.07 3.94
CA VAL A 152 -2.64 -2.95 5.03
C VAL A 152 -1.24 -2.59 5.51
N MET A 153 -0.55 -1.74 4.74
CA MET A 153 0.77 -1.19 5.04
C MET A 153 0.69 0.33 4.98
N HIS A 154 1.25 1.04 5.94
CA HIS A 154 1.26 2.50 5.94
C HIS A 154 2.61 3.02 6.46
N HIS A 155 3.06 4.16 5.94
CA HIS A 155 4.26 4.83 6.42
C HIS A 155 4.13 5.14 7.92
N TYR A 156 5.11 4.68 8.68
CA TYR A 156 5.30 4.98 10.09
C TYR A 156 5.67 6.46 10.24
N GLN A 157 4.95 7.17 11.10
CA GLN A 157 5.34 8.53 11.48
C GLN A 157 5.33 8.63 13.00
N PRO A 158 6.44 9.01 13.64
CA PRO A 158 6.44 9.23 15.07
C PRO A 158 5.43 10.31 15.48
N PRO A 159 4.87 10.22 16.71
CA PRO A 159 3.90 11.19 17.19
C PRO A 159 4.43 12.62 17.10
N LYS A 160 3.60 13.52 16.55
CA LYS A 160 3.97 14.94 16.36
C LYS A 160 4.30 15.62 17.68
N GLU A 161 3.71 15.16 18.77
CA GLU A 161 3.92 15.62 20.14
C GLU A 161 5.37 15.42 20.60
N LEU A 162 6.08 14.45 20.01
CA LEU A 162 7.50 14.22 20.26
C LEU A 162 8.42 15.12 19.44
N GLY A 163 7.86 16.02 18.61
CA GLY A 163 8.62 16.98 17.82
C GLY A 163 9.27 16.39 16.57
N TYR A 164 8.81 15.23 16.09
CA TYR A 164 9.33 14.62 14.86
C TYR A 164 9.15 15.55 13.66
N THR A 165 10.21 15.68 12.88
CA THR A 165 10.25 16.37 11.59
C THR A 165 11.18 15.58 10.68
N SER A 166 10.69 15.18 9.50
CA SER A 166 11.50 14.41 8.54
C SER A 166 12.51 15.30 7.81
N LEU A 167 13.55 14.69 7.23
CA LEU A 167 14.52 15.38 6.37
C LEU A 167 13.85 16.02 5.14
N VAL A 168 12.80 15.39 4.60
CA VAL A 168 12.01 15.95 3.50
C VAL A 168 11.28 17.22 3.96
N ALA A 169 10.68 17.18 5.15
CA ALA A 169 10.02 18.36 5.72
C ALA A 169 11.02 19.50 6.00
N GLU A 170 12.23 19.18 6.47
CA GLU A 170 13.30 20.17 6.62
C GLU A 170 13.73 20.77 5.28
N SER A 171 13.93 19.94 4.24
CA SER A 171 14.25 20.40 2.89
C SER A 171 13.15 21.29 2.29
N ASP A 172 11.89 21.06 2.67
CA ASP A 172 10.74 21.90 2.34
C ASP A 172 10.64 23.18 3.19
N GLY A 173 11.54 23.40 4.15
CA GLY A 173 11.52 24.53 5.07
C GLY A 173 10.44 24.46 6.15
N LYS A 174 9.94 23.26 6.46
CA LYS A 174 8.84 23.01 7.42
C LYS A 174 9.31 22.69 8.84
N GLY A 175 10.59 22.83 9.15
CA GLY A 175 11.16 22.59 10.47
C GLY A 175 12.63 22.20 10.41
N VAL A 176 13.17 21.75 11.54
CA VAL A 176 14.52 21.16 11.64
C VAL A 176 14.34 19.66 11.83
N ALA A 177 15.05 18.85 11.05
CA ALA A 177 14.91 17.40 11.14
C ALA A 177 15.27 16.91 12.55
N ALA A 178 14.45 15.98 13.06
CA ALA A 178 14.73 15.33 14.32
C ALA A 178 15.62 14.10 14.09
N ASP A 179 16.43 13.77 15.08
CA ASP A 179 17.29 12.58 15.09
C ASP A 179 16.42 11.31 15.18
N GLU A 180 16.41 10.49 14.12
CA GLU A 180 15.48 9.37 13.94
C GLU A 180 15.69 8.25 14.98
N ASP A 181 16.92 8.06 15.46
CA ASP A 181 17.29 7.13 16.54
C ASP A 181 16.43 7.32 17.81
N LYS A 182 15.90 8.53 18.03
CA LYS A 182 15.06 8.85 19.20
C LYS A 182 13.65 8.29 19.09
N PHE A 183 13.23 7.91 17.88
CA PHE A 183 11.88 7.45 17.58
C PHE A 183 11.82 5.97 17.21
N GLU A 184 12.96 5.31 16.94
CA GLU A 184 13.04 3.89 16.60
C GLU A 184 12.36 2.94 17.62
N HIS A 185 12.16 3.40 18.86
CA HIS A 185 11.49 2.62 19.92
C HIS A 185 10.04 3.03 20.18
N VAL A 186 9.50 3.97 19.40
CA VAL A 186 8.16 4.53 19.60
C VAL A 186 7.18 3.88 18.63
N MET A 187 6.45 2.85 19.07
CA MET A 187 5.43 2.21 18.23
C MET A 187 4.15 3.06 18.17
N GLU A 188 3.59 3.25 16.98
CA GLU A 188 2.23 3.74 16.78
C GLU A 188 1.44 2.82 15.83
N THR A 189 0.15 3.08 15.68
CA THR A 189 -0.76 2.25 14.89
C THR A 189 -1.04 2.90 13.54
N ILE A 190 -1.01 2.12 12.46
CA ILE A 190 -1.64 2.46 11.17
C ILE A 190 -3.03 3.02 11.41
N GLY A 191 -3.22 4.32 11.18
CA GLY A 191 -4.52 4.96 11.38
C GLY A 191 -5.07 4.95 12.83
N SER A 192 -4.19 5.12 13.83
CA SER A 192 -4.43 5.38 15.27
C SER A 192 -4.71 4.21 16.24
N SER A 193 -3.97 4.24 17.37
CA SER A 193 -4.21 3.73 18.74
C SER A 193 -4.80 2.33 18.97
N ARG A 194 -4.23 1.30 18.34
CA ARG A 194 -4.28 -0.10 18.84
C ARG A 194 -2.86 -0.66 19.06
N PRO A 195 -2.58 -1.31 20.21
CA PRO A 195 -1.22 -1.66 20.63
C PRO A 195 -0.61 -2.90 19.92
N ASP A 196 -1.20 -3.38 18.83
CA ASP A 196 -0.92 -4.72 18.28
C ASP A 196 -0.16 -4.70 16.93
N LEU A 197 0.78 -3.77 16.72
CA LEU A 197 1.63 -3.73 15.51
C LEU A 197 3.09 -4.11 15.81
N GLU A 198 3.75 -4.72 14.83
CA GLU A 198 5.20 -4.88 14.79
C GLU A 198 5.77 -3.90 13.75
N ALA A 199 6.57 -2.91 14.20
CA ALA A 199 7.51 -2.23 13.31
C ALA A 199 8.66 -3.20 13.02
N VAL A 200 8.85 -3.56 11.75
CA VAL A 200 10.02 -4.31 11.31
C VAL A 200 10.74 -3.48 10.26
N GLN A 201 11.83 -2.85 10.68
CA GLN A 201 12.75 -2.19 9.77
C GLN A 201 13.41 -3.26 8.89
N MET A 202 13.11 -3.26 7.59
CA MET A 202 13.75 -4.17 6.63
C MET A 202 15.14 -3.67 6.28
N GLU A 203 16.15 -4.01 7.10
CA GLU A 203 17.56 -3.75 6.75
C GLU A 203 18.07 -4.55 5.53
N ARG A 204 17.27 -5.47 4.97
CA ARG A 204 17.62 -6.23 3.75
C ARG A 204 16.37 -6.56 2.95
N VAL A 205 16.48 -6.46 1.63
CA VAL A 205 15.52 -7.03 0.66
C VAL A 205 15.45 -8.53 0.92
N TYR A 206 14.41 -8.99 1.61
CA TYR A 206 14.08 -10.40 1.72
C TYR A 206 13.02 -10.73 0.69
N SER A 207 13.31 -11.68 -0.18
CA SER A 207 12.27 -12.42 -0.91
C SER A 207 11.44 -13.14 0.14
N VAL A 208 10.31 -12.55 0.56
CA VAL A 208 9.30 -13.28 1.31
C VAL A 208 8.65 -14.23 0.32
N GLU A 209 9.05 -15.49 0.34
CA GLU A 209 8.22 -16.57 -0.21
C GLU A 209 6.98 -16.67 0.69
N ILE A 210 5.88 -16.06 0.23
CA ILE A 210 4.54 -16.22 0.81
C ILE A 210 3.92 -17.50 0.26
#